data_AF-A0A0P0V044-F1
#
_entry.id   AF-A0A0P0V044-F1
#
_cell.length_a   1.000
_cell.length_b   1.000
_cell.length_c   1.000
_cell.angle_alpha   90.00
_cell.angle_beta   90.00
_cell.angle_gamma   90.00
#
_symmetry.space_group_name_H-M   'P 1'
#
loop_
_entity.id
_entity.type
_entity.pdbx_description
1 polymer ?
#
loop_
_entity_poly.entity_id
_entity_poly.type
_entity_poly.pdbx_seq_one_letter_code
_entity_poly.pdbx_strand_id
1 'polypeptide(L)'
;ATSKNPIFSSSAVDSPMSSFTHFISLPLGIHPQLVDKLNEFKRSILTSNEYKAAGFRIDESIFAIPESLHLTVLMLELKGENIAKASSVLQSVSDKLMEALKNRPISIQLRGLACMKGSPDKAWVVYAPVLEVGEQGRLQQVCDIIIDAFTSSNLAPTSDEKRELKLHATVMNARFRKGYCPDASFDARKIFEKYAEHEWGEYLIPEIHLCQTRRFDESGHYYCCSSLPLPGNMQAERASE
;
A
#
# COMPACT_ATOMS: atom_id res chain seq x y z
N ALA A 1 -15.84 11.26 -22.00
CA ALA A 1 -15.23 10.64 -20.82
C ALA A 1 -13.91 11.37 -20.51
N THR A 2 -13.94 12.36 -19.63
CA THR A 2 -12.71 12.99 -19.13
C THR A 2 -12.17 12.12 -18.00
N SER A 3 -11.14 11.32 -18.28
CA SER A 3 -10.32 10.66 -17.26
C SER A 3 -9.87 11.72 -16.26
N LYS A 4 -10.44 11.67 -15.04
CA LYS A 4 -9.97 12.47 -13.91
C LYS A 4 -8.67 11.85 -13.42
N ASN A 5 -7.57 12.03 -14.15
CA ASN A 5 -6.25 11.86 -13.55
C ASN A 5 -6.15 12.89 -12.42
N PRO A 6 -5.98 12.51 -11.14
CA PRO A 6 -5.68 13.49 -10.11
C PRO A 6 -4.29 14.07 -10.42
N ILE A 7 -4.29 15.24 -11.05
CA ILE A 7 -3.10 16.01 -11.40
C ILE A 7 -2.32 16.28 -10.09
N PHE A 8 -1.22 15.54 -9.89
CA PHE A 8 -0.22 15.86 -8.88
C PHE A 8 0.48 17.16 -9.30
N SER A 9 0.46 18.18 -8.45
CA SER A 9 1.26 19.39 -8.69
C SER A 9 2.74 19.07 -8.51
N SER A 10 3.56 19.41 -9.50
CA SER A 10 4.98 19.06 -9.63
C SER A 10 5.94 19.79 -8.67
N SER A 11 5.52 20.21 -7.48
CA SER A 11 6.37 20.99 -6.56
C SER A 11 6.68 20.32 -5.21
N ALA A 12 6.40 19.03 -5.05
CA ALA A 12 6.92 18.26 -3.92
C ALA A 12 8.36 17.83 -4.20
N VAL A 13 9.30 18.65 -3.72
CA VAL A 13 10.75 18.43 -3.54
C VAL A 13 11.18 16.99 -3.82
N ASP A 14 12.02 16.81 -4.85
CA ASP A 14 12.57 15.52 -5.31
C ASP A 14 13.25 14.76 -4.16
N SER A 15 12.47 13.95 -3.46
CA SER A 15 13.00 12.92 -2.59
C SER A 15 13.41 11.74 -3.49
N PRO A 16 14.53 11.03 -3.23
CA PRO A 16 15.13 10.02 -4.11
C PRO A 16 14.25 8.78 -4.42
N MET A 17 12.96 8.80 -4.08
CA MET A 17 11.96 7.90 -4.67
C MET A 17 11.47 8.37 -6.05
N SER A 18 11.95 9.50 -6.59
CA SER A 18 11.38 10.08 -7.82
C SER A 18 11.64 9.26 -9.09
N SER A 19 12.61 8.32 -9.10
CA SER A 19 12.86 7.47 -10.27
C SER A 19 12.02 6.19 -10.31
N PHE A 20 11.34 5.80 -9.22
CA PHE A 20 10.54 4.58 -9.22
C PHE A 20 9.30 4.74 -10.08
N THR A 21 9.17 3.86 -11.07
CA THR A 21 8.07 3.88 -12.04
C THR A 21 7.00 2.83 -11.73
N HIS A 22 7.38 1.74 -11.07
CA HIS A 22 6.51 0.61 -10.74
C HIS A 22 6.78 0.10 -9.33
N PHE A 23 5.90 -0.77 -8.84
CA PHE A 23 6.06 -1.43 -7.55
C PHE A 23 5.32 -2.76 -7.52
N ILE A 24 5.78 -3.68 -6.67
CA ILE A 24 5.05 -4.89 -6.31
C ILE A 24 4.24 -4.61 -5.05
N SER A 25 2.97 -4.95 -5.06
CA SER A 25 2.07 -4.73 -3.94
C SER A 25 1.12 -5.88 -3.65
N LEU A 26 0.67 -5.92 -2.40
CA LEU A 26 -0.45 -6.72 -1.94
C LEU A 26 -1.67 -5.78 -1.82
N PRO A 27 -2.65 -5.86 -2.73
CA PRO A 27 -3.77 -4.92 -2.76
C PRO A 27 -4.72 -5.15 -1.57
N LEU A 28 -5.15 -4.06 -0.93
CA LEU A 28 -6.08 -4.07 0.19
C LEU A 28 -7.39 -3.32 -0.13
N GLY A 29 -7.33 -2.31 -0.99
CA GLY A 29 -8.50 -1.55 -1.48
C GLY A 29 -9.47 -2.34 -2.36
N ILE A 30 -9.19 -3.63 -2.57
CA ILE A 30 -10.12 -4.60 -3.18
C ILE A 30 -11.19 -5.08 -2.18
N HIS A 31 -11.00 -4.87 -0.87
CA HIS A 31 -11.93 -5.30 0.17
C HIS A 31 -12.94 -4.18 0.48
N PRO A 32 -14.22 -4.28 0.07
CA PRO A 32 -15.19 -3.19 0.22
C PRO A 32 -15.38 -2.76 1.69
N GLN A 33 -15.36 -3.72 2.62
CA GLN A 33 -15.49 -3.44 4.05
C GLN A 33 -14.33 -2.57 4.60
N LEU A 34 -13.11 -2.75 4.06
CA LEU A 34 -11.96 -1.92 4.44
C LEU A 34 -12.09 -0.53 3.84
N VAL A 35 -12.51 -0.45 2.57
CA VAL A 35 -12.77 0.81 1.86
C VAL A 35 -13.81 1.64 2.59
N ASP A 36 -14.92 1.04 3.04
CA ASP A 36 -15.96 1.72 3.80
C ASP A 36 -15.45 2.31 5.11
N LYS A 37 -14.67 1.53 5.88
CA LYS A 37 -14.05 1.98 7.14
C LYS A 37 -13.07 3.14 6.92
N LEU A 38 -12.26 3.10 5.87
CA LEU A 38 -11.35 4.21 5.53
C LEU A 38 -12.11 5.46 5.12
N ASN A 39 -13.20 5.31 4.37
CA ASN A 39 -14.08 6.41 4.02
C ASN A 39 -14.76 7.02 5.26
N GLU A 40 -15.19 6.20 6.21
CA GLU A 40 -15.72 6.67 7.50
C GLU A 40 -14.67 7.39 8.34
N PHE A 41 -13.47 6.83 8.46
CA PHE A 41 -12.34 7.46 9.14
C PHE A 41 -12.04 8.85 8.57
N LYS A 42 -11.86 8.94 7.24
CA LYS A 42 -11.61 10.20 6.54
C LYS A 42 -12.73 11.21 6.79
N ARG A 43 -13.99 10.78 6.64
CA ARG A 43 -15.17 11.64 6.85
C ARG A 43 -15.27 12.13 8.30
N SER A 44 -15.01 11.27 9.28
CA SER A 44 -15.07 11.64 10.70
C SER A 44 -14.03 12.71 11.06
N ILE A 45 -12.85 12.68 10.45
CA ILE A 45 -11.80 13.66 10.71
C ILE A 45 -12.10 14.98 10.00
N LEU A 46 -12.46 14.93 8.71
CA LEU A 46 -12.69 16.14 7.92
C LEU A 46 -13.93 16.95 8.37
N THR A 47 -14.95 16.28 8.91
CA THR A 47 -16.17 16.96 9.37
C THR A 47 -16.04 17.54 10.78
N SER A 48 -15.18 16.98 11.63
CA SER A 48 -15.00 17.42 13.02
C SER A 48 -14.25 18.76 13.12
N ASN A 49 -14.76 19.67 13.94
CA ASN A 49 -14.11 20.95 14.22
C ASN A 49 -12.82 20.79 15.05
N GLU A 50 -12.62 19.63 15.68
CA GLU A 50 -11.45 19.36 16.53
C GLU A 50 -10.13 19.35 15.74
N TYR A 51 -10.19 19.01 14.45
CA TYR A 51 -9.03 18.87 13.54
C TYR A 51 -8.87 20.06 12.59
N LYS A 52 -9.83 20.98 12.53
CA LYS A 52 -9.83 22.11 11.59
C LYS A 52 -8.91 23.27 12.01
N ALA A 53 -8.46 23.30 13.26
CA ALA A 53 -7.56 24.37 13.69
C ALA A 53 -6.29 24.33 12.84
N ALA A 54 -5.83 25.51 12.38
CA ALA A 54 -4.70 25.63 11.45
C ALA A 54 -3.42 24.92 11.93
N GLY A 55 -3.26 24.73 13.25
CA GLY A 55 -2.16 23.97 13.83
C GLY A 55 -2.10 22.49 13.45
N PHE A 56 -3.23 21.86 13.11
CA PHE A 56 -3.26 20.43 12.76
C PHE A 56 -2.78 20.14 11.34
N ARG A 57 -2.98 21.08 10.41
CA ARG A 57 -2.57 20.95 9.00
C ARG A 57 -3.07 19.66 8.33
N ILE A 58 -4.29 19.24 8.69
CA ILE A 58 -4.99 18.11 8.08
C ILE A 58 -5.94 18.65 7.03
N ASP A 59 -5.76 18.22 5.78
CA ASP A 59 -6.65 18.49 4.66
C ASP A 59 -6.97 17.18 3.92
N GLU A 60 -7.95 17.20 3.02
CA GLU A 60 -8.39 16.00 2.33
C GLU A 60 -7.26 15.31 1.51
N SER A 61 -6.30 16.07 0.99
CA SER A 61 -5.30 15.52 0.07
C SER A 61 -4.24 14.65 0.75
N ILE A 62 -4.07 14.74 2.07
CA ILE A 62 -3.12 13.90 2.80
C ILE A 62 -3.67 12.51 3.14
N PHE A 63 -4.95 12.23 2.90
CA PHE A 63 -5.53 10.90 3.10
C PHE A 63 -5.21 10.00 1.91
N ALA A 64 -4.92 8.72 2.19
CA ALA A 64 -4.82 7.72 1.14
C ALA A 64 -6.16 7.56 0.42
N ILE A 65 -6.11 7.23 -0.87
CA ILE A 65 -7.29 6.82 -1.64
C ILE A 65 -7.66 5.41 -1.14
N PRO A 66 -8.86 5.20 -0.57
CA PRO A 66 -9.25 3.90 0.00
C PRO A 66 -9.13 2.73 -0.99
N GLU A 67 -9.55 2.93 -2.23
CA GLU A 67 -9.51 1.95 -3.31
C GLU A 67 -8.06 1.62 -3.74
N SER A 68 -7.13 2.54 -3.53
CA SER A 68 -5.72 2.34 -3.81
C SER A 68 -4.92 1.79 -2.62
N LEU A 69 -5.55 1.46 -1.48
CA LEU A 69 -4.82 0.99 -0.30
C LEU A 69 -4.11 -0.34 -0.62
N HIS A 70 -2.85 -0.46 -0.22
CA HIS A 70 -2.02 -1.63 -0.49
C HIS A 70 -0.87 -1.74 0.50
N LEU A 71 -0.22 -2.89 0.52
CA LEU A 71 1.09 -3.08 1.14
C LEU A 71 2.15 -3.11 0.04
N THR A 72 3.16 -2.23 0.12
CA THR A 72 4.27 -2.25 -0.83
C THR A 72 5.28 -3.32 -0.42
N VAL A 73 5.62 -4.22 -1.34
CA VAL A 73 6.67 -5.24 -1.17
C VAL A 73 8.00 -4.73 -1.75
N LEU A 74 7.97 -4.15 -2.95
CA LEU A 74 9.17 -3.76 -3.67
C LEU A 74 8.92 -2.56 -4.58
N MET A 75 9.85 -1.59 -4.58
CA MET A 75 9.84 -0.45 -5.49
C MET A 75 10.77 -0.71 -6.67
N LEU A 76 10.34 -0.35 -7.89
CA LEU A 76 11.02 -0.72 -9.13
C LEU A 76 11.19 0.48 -10.08
N GLU A 77 12.32 0.52 -10.78
CA GLU A 77 12.55 1.43 -11.91
C GLU A 77 12.53 0.63 -13.22
N LEU A 78 11.36 0.52 -13.84
CA LEU A 78 11.15 -0.22 -15.08
C LEU A 78 10.92 0.73 -16.26
N LYS A 79 11.53 0.40 -17.41
CA LYS A 79 11.38 1.08 -18.70
C LYS A 79 11.38 0.04 -19.82
N GLY A 80 10.61 0.28 -20.88
CA GLY A 80 10.61 -0.56 -22.09
C GLY A 80 10.38 -2.05 -21.80
N GLU A 81 11.28 -2.89 -22.31
CA GLU A 81 11.22 -4.36 -22.17
C GLU A 81 11.24 -4.86 -20.72
N ASN A 82 11.76 -4.08 -19.77
CA ASN A 82 11.80 -4.46 -18.37
C ASN A 82 10.40 -4.57 -17.73
N ILE A 83 9.38 -3.93 -18.30
CA ILE A 83 7.99 -4.08 -17.85
C ILE A 83 7.49 -5.50 -18.15
N ALA A 84 7.69 -5.97 -19.39
CA ALA A 84 7.31 -7.33 -19.78
C ALA A 84 8.13 -8.37 -19.01
N LYS A 85 9.44 -8.14 -18.84
CA LYS A 85 10.31 -8.99 -18.02
C LYS A 85 9.83 -9.06 -16.57
N ALA A 86 9.44 -7.94 -15.96
CA ALA A 86 8.91 -7.92 -14.60
C ALA A 86 7.63 -8.75 -14.45
N SER A 87 6.72 -8.67 -15.42
CA SER A 87 5.54 -9.53 -15.45
C SER A 87 5.93 -11.01 -15.54
N SER A 88 6.86 -11.39 -16.43
CA SER A 88 7.34 -12.77 -16.53
C SER A 88 8.01 -13.28 -15.24
N VAL A 89 8.80 -12.45 -14.57
CA VAL A 89 9.42 -12.78 -13.27
C VAL A 89 8.35 -12.99 -12.20
N LEU A 90 7.35 -12.12 -12.12
CA LEU A 90 6.24 -12.29 -11.19
C LEU A 90 5.49 -13.62 -11.45
N GLN A 91 5.21 -13.97 -12.70
CA GLN A 91 4.56 -15.26 -13.01
C GLN A 91 5.45 -16.46 -12.67
N SER A 92 6.76 -16.35 -12.85
CA SER A 92 7.69 -17.47 -12.62
C SER A 92 7.78 -17.95 -11.17
N VAL A 93 7.35 -17.13 -10.20
CA VAL A 93 7.37 -17.51 -8.77
C VAL A 93 6.10 -18.22 -8.30
N SER A 94 5.10 -18.40 -9.16
CA SER A 94 3.80 -18.99 -8.80
C SER A 94 3.95 -20.31 -8.03
N ASP A 95 4.61 -21.32 -8.62
CA ASP A 95 4.73 -22.65 -8.02
C ASP A 95 5.47 -22.60 -6.67
N LYS A 96 6.53 -21.79 -6.59
CA LYS A 96 7.32 -21.60 -5.35
C LYS A 96 6.48 -20.97 -4.24
N LEU A 97 5.60 -20.02 -4.58
CA LEU A 97 4.68 -19.40 -3.63
C LEU A 97 3.60 -20.39 -3.19
N MET A 98 3.03 -21.18 -4.11
CA MET A 98 2.03 -22.20 -3.80
C MET A 98 2.59 -23.25 -2.84
N GLU A 99 3.82 -23.71 -3.09
CA GLU A 99 4.56 -24.64 -2.23
C GLU A 99 4.83 -24.03 -0.85
N ALA A 100 5.41 -22.83 -0.81
CA ALA A 100 5.70 -22.12 0.44
C ALA A 100 4.45 -21.92 1.31
N LEU A 101 3.33 -21.61 0.68
CA LEU A 101 2.06 -21.41 1.36
C LEU A 101 1.30 -22.70 1.66
N LYS A 102 1.81 -23.86 1.21
CA LYS A 102 1.15 -25.16 1.33
C LYS A 102 -0.27 -25.11 0.77
N ASN A 103 -0.50 -24.35 -0.31
CA ASN A 103 -1.80 -24.09 -0.91
C ASN A 103 -2.88 -23.54 0.05
N ARG A 104 -2.50 -22.90 1.16
CA ARG A 104 -3.44 -22.28 2.10
C ARG A 104 -3.44 -20.75 1.95
N PRO A 105 -4.58 -20.08 2.13
CA PRO A 105 -4.65 -18.62 2.04
C PRO A 105 -3.80 -17.93 3.11
N ILE A 106 -3.48 -16.66 2.89
CA ILE A 106 -2.88 -15.76 3.87
C ILE A 106 -3.95 -14.76 4.30
N SER A 107 -4.06 -14.57 5.61
CA SER A 107 -4.95 -13.57 6.22
C SER A 107 -4.11 -12.62 7.07
N ILE A 108 -4.49 -11.35 7.06
CA ILE A 108 -3.89 -10.30 7.88
C ILE A 108 -4.94 -9.59 8.70
N GLN A 109 -4.56 -9.17 9.89
CA GLN A 109 -5.32 -8.24 10.71
C GLN A 109 -4.67 -6.85 10.63
N LEU A 110 -5.51 -5.85 10.39
CA LEU A 110 -5.15 -4.44 10.49
C LEU A 110 -5.75 -3.88 11.77
N ARG A 111 -4.89 -3.42 12.69
CA ARG A 111 -5.32 -2.88 13.99
C ARG A 111 -4.49 -1.68 14.39
N GLY A 112 -5.20 -0.64 14.82
CA GLY A 112 -4.64 0.58 15.36
C GLY A 112 -4.05 1.50 14.31
N LEU A 113 -3.26 2.44 14.79
CA LEU A 113 -2.47 3.37 13.98
C LEU A 113 -1.05 3.46 14.52
N ALA A 114 -0.11 3.72 13.62
CA ALA A 114 1.28 4.01 13.93
C ALA A 114 1.83 5.11 13.03
N CYS A 115 2.82 5.86 13.54
CA CYS A 115 3.55 6.85 12.76
C CYS A 115 4.80 6.22 12.15
N MET A 116 4.96 6.33 10.83
CA MET A 116 6.25 6.05 10.18
C MET A 116 7.04 7.35 10.13
N LYS A 117 8.20 7.34 10.81
CA LYS A 117 9.11 8.49 11.00
C LYS A 117 8.42 9.68 11.70
N GLY A 118 9.01 10.14 12.80
CA GLY A 118 8.47 11.25 13.60
C GLY A 118 7.51 10.79 14.69
N SER A 119 6.85 11.76 15.30
CA SER A 119 5.92 11.61 16.42
C SER A 119 4.50 12.05 16.01
N PRO A 120 3.44 11.66 16.74
CA PRO A 120 2.07 12.05 16.41
C PRO A 120 1.87 13.57 16.22
N ASP A 121 2.60 14.44 16.90
CA ASP A 121 2.50 15.91 16.72
C ASP A 121 3.15 16.43 15.42
N LYS A 122 4.03 15.64 14.80
CA LYS A 122 4.74 15.95 13.53
C LYS A 122 4.76 14.72 12.62
N ALA A 123 3.59 14.15 12.40
CA ALA A 123 3.43 12.94 11.60
C ALA A 123 3.71 13.24 10.12
N TRP A 124 4.43 12.32 9.47
CA TRP A 124 4.64 12.33 8.02
C TRP A 124 3.83 11.23 7.34
N VAL A 125 3.82 10.04 7.93
CA VAL A 125 3.08 8.89 7.44
C VAL A 125 2.36 8.28 8.64
N VAL A 126 1.04 8.15 8.53
CA VAL A 126 0.22 7.39 9.48
C VAL A 126 -0.25 6.14 8.75
N TYR A 127 -0.06 4.98 9.36
CA TYR A 127 -0.36 3.69 8.77
C TYR A 127 -1.03 2.76 9.77
N ALA A 128 -1.81 1.80 9.28
CA ALA A 128 -2.31 0.69 10.07
C ALA A 128 -1.24 -0.43 10.08
N PRO A 129 -0.74 -0.84 11.27
CA PRO A 129 0.12 -2.02 11.41
C PRO A 129 -0.53 -3.27 10.84
N VAL A 130 0.30 -4.13 10.25
CA VAL A 130 -0.09 -5.42 9.67
C VAL A 130 0.33 -6.52 10.63
N LEU A 131 -0.64 -7.37 11.01
CA LEU A 131 -0.41 -8.59 11.77
C LEU A 131 -0.82 -9.78 10.91
N GLU A 132 0.01 -10.80 10.83
CA GLU A 132 -0.37 -12.05 10.16
C GLU A 132 -1.29 -12.87 11.06
N VAL A 133 -2.39 -13.39 10.51
CA VAL A 133 -3.33 -14.25 11.22
C VAL A 133 -2.98 -15.72 10.96
N GLY A 134 -2.80 -16.49 12.04
CA GLY A 134 -2.44 -17.90 11.99
C GLY A 134 -0.93 -18.13 12.12
N GLU A 135 -0.39 -19.01 11.27
CA GLU A 135 1.04 -19.38 11.26
C GLU A 135 1.89 -18.19 10.83
N GLN A 136 2.77 -17.74 11.73
CA GLN A 136 3.61 -16.56 11.53
C GLN A 136 4.72 -16.83 10.50
N GLY A 137 5.06 -15.79 9.73
CA GLY A 137 6.21 -15.76 8.82
C GLY A 137 5.87 -16.17 7.38
N ARG A 138 4.63 -16.58 7.08
CA ARG A 138 4.25 -16.99 5.71
C ARG A 138 4.18 -15.76 4.80
N LEU A 139 3.63 -14.66 5.31
CA LEU A 139 3.61 -13.38 4.59
C LEU A 139 5.02 -12.87 4.29
N GLN A 140 5.93 -12.96 5.28
CA GLN A 140 7.34 -12.58 5.08
C GLN A 140 7.99 -13.47 4.02
N GLN A 141 7.75 -14.79 4.07
CA GLN A 141 8.28 -15.74 3.10
C GLN A 141 7.81 -15.42 1.67
N VAL A 142 6.55 -15.02 1.47
CA VAL A 142 6.06 -14.55 0.15
C VAL A 142 6.85 -13.35 -0.31
N CYS A 143 7.03 -12.36 0.57
CA CYS A 143 7.77 -11.15 0.23
C CYS A 143 9.24 -11.46 -0.12
N ASP A 144 9.89 -12.32 0.65
CA ASP A 144 11.28 -12.74 0.40
C ASP A 144 11.41 -13.44 -0.95
N ILE A 145 10.48 -14.35 -1.29
CA ILE A 145 10.46 -15.03 -2.59
C ILE A 145 10.37 -14.04 -3.76
N ILE A 146 9.50 -13.02 -3.64
CA ILE A 146 9.34 -11.98 -4.65
C ILE A 146 10.62 -11.14 -4.75
N ILE A 147 11.13 -10.65 -3.62
CA ILE A 147 12.33 -9.81 -3.57
C ILE A 147 13.51 -10.54 -4.19
N ASP A 148 13.72 -11.81 -3.84
CA ASP A 148 14.80 -12.65 -4.37
C ASP A 148 14.68 -12.81 -5.89
N ALA A 149 13.47 -13.07 -6.41
CA ALA A 149 13.26 -13.27 -7.84
C ALA A 149 13.53 -11.99 -8.66
N PHE A 150 13.07 -10.83 -8.17
CA PHE A 150 13.31 -9.55 -8.84
C PHE A 150 14.77 -9.11 -8.75
N THR A 151 15.42 -9.36 -7.62
CA THR A 151 16.84 -9.07 -7.42
C THR A 151 17.71 -9.97 -8.30
N SER A 152 17.44 -11.27 -8.34
CA SER A 152 18.14 -12.24 -9.21
C SER A 152 17.95 -11.95 -10.69
N SER A 153 16.85 -11.29 -11.05
CA SER A 153 16.54 -10.88 -12.42
C SER A 153 17.11 -9.51 -12.80
N ASN A 154 17.90 -8.87 -11.91
CA ASN A 154 18.44 -7.52 -12.07
C ASN A 154 17.35 -6.44 -12.30
N LEU A 155 16.14 -6.65 -11.77
CA LEU A 155 15.03 -5.69 -11.83
C LEU A 155 14.89 -4.86 -10.56
N ALA A 156 15.52 -5.30 -9.48
CA ALA A 156 15.61 -4.60 -8.21
C ALA A 156 17.06 -4.57 -7.72
N PRO A 157 17.47 -3.54 -6.97
CA PRO A 157 18.83 -3.47 -6.45
C PRO A 157 19.09 -4.59 -5.44
N THR A 158 20.24 -5.25 -5.57
CA THR A 158 20.85 -6.00 -4.47
C THR A 158 21.25 -5.00 -3.39
N SER A 159 20.49 -4.88 -2.31
CA SER A 159 20.94 -4.09 -1.16
C SER A 159 21.90 -4.92 -0.32
N ASP A 160 23.12 -4.42 -0.09
CA ASP A 160 24.07 -5.05 0.85
C ASP A 160 23.53 -5.06 2.30
N GLU A 161 22.68 -4.08 2.62
CA GLU A 161 21.91 -4.02 3.85
C GLU A 161 20.58 -4.72 3.62
N LYS A 162 20.34 -5.87 4.25
CA LYS A 162 18.98 -6.43 4.38
C LYS A 162 18.11 -5.40 5.11
N ARG A 163 17.51 -4.47 4.38
CA ARG A 163 16.48 -3.60 4.93
C ARG A 163 15.31 -4.50 5.29
N GLU A 164 15.05 -4.64 6.58
CA GLU A 164 13.88 -5.37 7.08
C GLU A 164 12.62 -4.80 6.41
N LEU A 165 11.91 -5.66 5.68
CA LEU A 165 10.70 -5.25 4.99
C LEU A 165 9.64 -4.92 6.03
N LYS A 166 9.31 -3.63 6.15
CA LYS A 166 8.24 -3.17 7.02
C LYS A 166 6.95 -3.00 6.22
N LEU A 167 6.11 -4.02 6.21
CA LEU A 167 4.77 -3.92 5.65
C LEU A 167 3.92 -2.94 6.48
N HIS A 168 3.25 -2.03 5.79
CA HIS A 168 2.42 -1.00 6.40
C HIS A 168 1.30 -0.59 5.44
N ALA A 169 0.08 -0.45 5.95
CA ALA A 169 -1.05 0.07 5.19
C ALA A 169 -1.19 1.57 5.44
N THR A 170 -0.62 2.40 4.58
CA THR A 170 -0.65 3.87 4.75
C THR A 170 -2.07 4.41 4.62
N VAL A 171 -2.57 5.06 5.67
CA VAL A 171 -3.90 5.71 5.68
C VAL A 171 -3.80 7.22 5.49
N MET A 172 -2.69 7.85 5.90
CA MET A 172 -2.41 9.26 5.66
C MET A 172 -0.92 9.47 5.37
N ASN A 173 -0.60 10.36 4.43
CA ASN A 173 0.76 10.72 4.06
C ASN A 173 0.87 12.20 3.69
N ALA A 174 1.75 12.91 4.39
CA ALA A 174 2.10 14.31 4.13
C ALA A 174 2.53 14.56 2.67
N ARG A 175 3.15 13.57 2.02
CA ARG A 175 3.60 13.68 0.62
C ARG A 175 2.46 13.73 -0.39
N PHE A 176 1.25 13.33 0.00
CA PHE A 176 0.08 13.44 -0.88
C PHE A 176 -0.49 14.87 -0.90
N ARG A 177 -0.03 15.74 0.03
CA ARG A 177 -0.52 17.11 0.15
C ARG A 177 -0.45 17.82 -1.20
N LYS A 178 -1.58 18.38 -1.61
CA LYS A 178 -1.67 19.28 -2.76
C LYS A 178 -1.30 20.69 -2.34
N GLY A 179 -0.37 21.30 -3.08
CA GLY A 179 0.10 22.65 -2.82
C GLY A 179 1.27 22.72 -1.84
N TYR A 180 1.78 23.93 -1.63
CA TYR A 180 2.97 24.18 -0.83
C TYR A 180 2.64 24.27 0.66
N CYS A 181 3.40 23.55 1.48
CA CYS A 181 3.41 23.71 2.92
C CYS A 181 4.86 23.69 3.44
N PRO A 182 5.34 24.77 4.09
CA PRO A 182 6.73 24.85 4.57
C PRO A 182 7.10 23.74 5.54
N ASP A 183 6.15 23.32 6.39
CA ASP A 183 6.25 22.15 7.25
C ASP A 183 5.23 21.12 6.77
N ALA A 184 5.72 20.18 5.93
CA ALA A 184 4.87 19.18 5.30
C ALA A 184 4.21 18.23 6.32
N SER A 185 4.71 18.13 7.55
CA SER A 185 4.10 17.28 8.58
C SER A 185 2.71 17.76 9.00
N PHE A 186 1.95 16.88 9.65
CA PHE A 186 0.64 17.18 10.23
C PHE A 186 0.57 16.69 11.67
N ASP A 187 -0.27 17.32 12.49
CA ASP A 187 -0.48 16.90 13.86
C ASP A 187 -1.63 15.87 13.89
N ALA A 188 -1.28 14.64 14.21
CA ALA A 188 -2.17 13.50 14.33
C ALA A 188 -2.52 13.16 15.78
N ARG A 189 -2.11 13.92 16.80
CA ARG A 189 -2.32 13.55 18.23
C ARG A 189 -3.78 13.19 18.54
N LYS A 190 -4.72 14.04 18.13
CA LYS A 190 -6.17 13.78 18.30
C LYS A 190 -6.68 12.57 17.51
N ILE A 191 -6.07 12.30 16.35
CA ILE A 191 -6.39 11.09 15.58
C ILE A 191 -5.95 9.87 16.39
N PHE A 192 -4.75 9.89 16.97
CA PHE A 192 -4.27 8.80 17.82
C PHE A 192 -5.11 8.64 19.09
N GLU A 193 -5.56 9.73 19.73
CA GLU A 193 -6.47 9.64 20.89
C GLU A 193 -7.73 8.82 20.60
N LYS A 194 -8.27 8.93 19.38
CA LYS A 194 -9.49 8.23 18.96
C LYS A 194 -9.25 6.87 18.28
N TYR A 195 -8.17 6.75 17.51
CA TYR A 195 -7.97 5.63 16.57
C TYR A 195 -6.70 4.80 16.84
N ALA A 196 -5.96 5.05 17.93
CA ALA A 196 -4.73 4.31 18.25
C ALA A 196 -4.91 2.78 18.26
N GLU A 197 -6.07 2.29 18.72
CA GLU A 197 -6.40 0.86 18.81
C GLU A 197 -7.57 0.46 17.87
N HIS A 198 -7.87 1.26 16.85
CA HIS A 198 -9.02 1.02 15.97
C HIS A 198 -8.94 -0.31 15.22
N GLU A 199 -10.00 -1.11 15.27
CA GLU A 199 -10.07 -2.39 14.57
C GLU A 199 -10.53 -2.23 13.12
N TRP A 200 -9.56 -2.14 12.21
CA TRP A 200 -9.84 -2.08 10.78
C TRP A 200 -10.40 -3.41 10.28
N GLY A 201 -9.91 -4.55 10.78
CA GLY A 201 -10.50 -5.87 10.51
C GLY A 201 -9.47 -6.90 10.08
N GLU A 202 -9.97 -8.04 9.64
CA GLU A 202 -9.20 -9.16 9.11
C GLU A 202 -9.51 -9.36 7.63
N TYR A 203 -8.47 -9.54 6.81
CA TYR A 203 -8.56 -9.56 5.36
C TYR A 203 -7.64 -10.61 4.75
N LEU A 204 -8.15 -11.32 3.74
CA LEU A 204 -7.33 -12.17 2.90
C LEU A 204 -6.40 -11.34 2.00
N ILE A 205 -5.26 -11.91 1.65
CA ILE A 205 -4.41 -11.41 0.56
C ILE A 205 -4.60 -12.34 -0.63
N PRO A 206 -5.48 -12.00 -1.59
CA PRO A 206 -5.86 -12.93 -2.65
C PRO A 206 -4.85 -12.96 -3.80
N GLU A 207 -4.05 -11.91 -3.97
CA GLU A 207 -3.16 -11.78 -5.11
C GLU A 207 -2.03 -10.80 -4.85
N ILE A 208 -1.03 -10.83 -5.72
CA ILE A 208 0.09 -9.89 -5.78
C ILE A 208 -0.04 -9.11 -7.09
N HIS A 209 0.17 -7.81 -7.06
CA HIS A 209 0.14 -6.95 -8.25
C HIS A 209 1.51 -6.37 -8.56
N LEU A 210 1.84 -6.31 -9.85
CA LEU A 210 2.80 -5.38 -10.41
C LEU A 210 2.03 -4.12 -10.87
N CYS A 211 2.21 -3.02 -10.14
CA CYS A 211 1.50 -1.77 -10.38
C CYS A 211 2.42 -0.70 -10.97
N GLN A 212 1.84 0.19 -11.77
CA GLN A 212 2.50 1.43 -12.18
C GLN A 212 2.28 2.52 -11.13
N THR A 213 3.35 3.22 -10.74
CA THR A 213 3.25 4.35 -9.80
C THR A 213 2.42 5.49 -10.40
N ARG A 214 1.62 6.14 -9.54
CA ARG A 214 0.83 7.36 -9.87
C ARG A 214 -0.15 7.21 -11.03
N ARG A 215 -0.42 5.98 -11.49
CA ARG A 215 -1.42 5.69 -12.50
C ARG A 215 -2.52 4.88 -11.86
N PHE A 216 -3.75 5.32 -12.06
CA PHE A 216 -4.94 4.70 -11.51
C PHE A 216 -5.92 4.36 -12.63
N ASP A 217 -6.77 3.38 -12.40
CA ASP A 217 -7.91 3.09 -13.26
C ASP A 217 -9.13 3.99 -12.95
N GLU A 218 -10.25 3.75 -13.62
CA GLU A 218 -11.48 4.53 -13.42
C GLU A 218 -12.15 4.29 -12.06
N SER A 219 -11.84 3.18 -11.41
CA SER A 219 -12.35 2.79 -10.08
C SER A 219 -11.49 3.35 -8.95
N GLY A 220 -10.31 3.89 -9.26
CA GLY A 220 -9.36 4.43 -8.28
C GLY A 220 -8.33 3.40 -7.79
N HIS A 221 -8.28 2.20 -8.36
CA HIS A 221 -7.21 1.25 -8.07
C HIS A 221 -5.94 1.63 -8.84
N TYR A 222 -4.78 1.20 -8.37
CA TYR A 222 -3.55 1.37 -9.15
C TYR A 222 -3.63 0.59 -10.45
N TYR A 223 -3.10 1.16 -11.54
CA TYR A 223 -3.01 0.46 -12.81
C TYR A 223 -2.12 -0.78 -12.67
N CYS A 224 -2.74 -1.96 -12.76
CA CYS A 224 -2.10 -3.26 -12.62
C CYS A 224 -1.59 -3.73 -13.99
N CYS A 225 -0.28 -3.89 -14.12
CA CYS A 225 0.37 -4.41 -15.32
C CYS A 225 0.30 -5.94 -15.41
N SER A 226 0.30 -6.61 -14.25
CA SER A 226 0.19 -8.06 -14.12
C SER A 226 -0.17 -8.39 -12.68
N SER A 227 -0.99 -9.43 -12.48
CA SER A 227 -1.30 -9.99 -11.17
C SER A 227 -0.90 -11.45 -11.09
N LEU A 228 -0.67 -11.92 -9.87
CA LEU A 228 -0.42 -13.32 -9.55
C LEU A 228 -1.35 -13.74 -8.41
N PRO A 229 -2.27 -14.70 -8.63
CA PRO A 229 -3.16 -15.18 -7.58
C PRO A 229 -2.38 -15.94 -6.50
N LEU A 230 -2.79 -15.74 -5.25
CA LEU A 230 -2.38 -16.53 -4.10
C LEU A 230 -3.47 -17.57 -3.77
N PRO A 231 -3.13 -18.62 -2.99
CA PRO A 231 -4.11 -19.62 -2.59
C PRO A 231 -5.34 -19.01 -1.92
N GLY A 232 -6.51 -19.57 -2.19
CA GLY A 232 -7.80 -19.07 -1.69
C GLY A 232 -8.53 -18.12 -2.65
N ASN A 233 -7.82 -17.49 -3.60
CA ASN A 233 -8.48 -16.68 -4.65
C ASN A 233 -9.19 -17.56 -5.69
N MET A 234 -8.68 -18.77 -5.95
CA MET A 234 -9.23 -19.71 -6.94
C MET A 234 -10.63 -20.25 -6.60
N GLN A 235 -11.15 -20.04 -5.39
CA GLN A 235 -12.54 -20.39 -5.08
C GLN A 235 -13.55 -19.35 -5.58
N ALA A 236 -13.12 -18.14 -5.99
CA ALA A 236 -13.99 -17.17 -6.63
C ALA A 236 -14.26 -17.49 -8.10
N GLU A 237 -13.28 -18.02 -8.85
CA GLU A 237 -13.47 -18.34 -10.27
C GLU A 237 -14.33 -19.60 -10.50
N ARG A 238 -14.35 -20.54 -9.54
CA ARG A 238 -15.22 -21.73 -9.60
C ARG A 238 -16.68 -21.47 -9.22
N ALA A 239 -17.02 -20.29 -8.73
CA ALA A 239 -18.41 -19.91 -8.48
C ALA A 239 -19.06 -19.18 -9.68
N SER A 240 -18.30 -18.95 -10.77
CA SER A 240 -18.78 -18.34 -12.01
C SER A 240 -18.86 -19.29 -13.20
N GLU A 241 -18.64 -20.59 -13.00
CA GLU A 241 -18.99 -21.66 -13.97
C GLU A 241 -20.24 -22.41 -13.50
#